data_AF-A0A6L3XN17-F1
#
_entry.id   AF-A0A6L3XN17-F1
#
_cell.length_a   1.000
_cell.length_b   1.000
_cell.length_c   1.000
_cell.angle_alpha   90.00
_cell.angle_beta   90.00
_cell.angle_gamma   90.00
#
_symmetry.space_group_name_H-M   'P 1'
#
loop_
_entity.id
_entity.type
_entity.pdbx_description
1 polymer ?
#
loop_
_entity_poly.entity_id
_entity_poly.type
_entity_poly.pdbx_seq_one_letter_code
_entity_poly.pdbx_strand_id
1 'polypeptide(L)'
;VQKNPLTIEIDTVDALPAIEQQFFETSQHGKIPLLQKLLSQHQPASCVVFCNTKKDCQAVCDALNDAGQSALSLHGDLEQRERDQTLVRFANGSARVLVATDVAARGLDIKSLELVVNFELAWDPEVHVHRIGRTARAGNSGLAISFCAPEEAQRANILAEMLQLKLNWVNAPGNISIAPLAAEMATLCIDGGKKAKMRPGDVLGALTGDIGLDGADIGKITVHPAHVYVAVRQSVAHKAWKQLQGGKIKGKTCRVRLLK
;
A
#
# COMPACT_ATOMS: atom_id res chain seq x y z
N VAL A 1 -37.41 22.53 27.89
CA VAL A 1 -37.58 21.06 27.96
C VAL A 1 -37.98 20.57 26.58
N GLN A 2 -37.10 19.86 25.89
CA GLN A 2 -37.36 19.34 24.55
C GLN A 2 -38.38 18.18 24.67
N LYS A 3 -39.51 18.27 23.96
CA LYS A 3 -40.54 17.24 23.88
C LYS A 3 -40.44 16.59 22.50
N ASN A 4 -40.29 15.27 22.46
CA ASN A 4 -40.09 14.41 21.27
C ASN A 4 -38.79 14.62 20.49
N PRO A 5 -37.64 14.16 21.02
CA PRO A 5 -36.46 13.94 20.20
C PRO A 5 -36.76 12.82 19.18
N LEU A 6 -36.57 13.11 17.90
CA LEU A 6 -36.53 12.09 16.84
C LEU A 6 -35.18 11.39 16.94
N THR A 7 -35.20 10.11 17.31
CA THR A 7 -34.05 9.22 17.18
C THR A 7 -33.85 8.97 15.68
N ILE A 8 -32.77 9.51 15.12
CA ILE A 8 -32.29 9.07 13.82
C ILE A 8 -31.47 7.81 14.10
N GLU A 9 -32.10 6.65 14.03
CA GLU A 9 -31.37 5.39 13.85
C GLU A 9 -30.85 5.42 12.42
N ILE A 10 -29.52 5.41 12.30
CA ILE A 10 -28.84 5.31 11.02
C ILE A 10 -29.04 3.85 10.59
N ASP A 11 -30.11 3.61 9.85
CA ASP A 11 -30.46 2.29 9.37
C ASP A 11 -29.34 1.75 8.47
N THR A 12 -28.99 0.52 8.79
CA THR A 12 -28.16 -0.43 8.05
C THR A 12 -26.66 -0.13 8.01
N VAL A 13 -25.92 -1.02 8.67
CA VAL A 13 -24.57 -1.39 8.23
C VAL A 13 -24.72 -1.73 6.76
N ASP A 14 -24.34 -0.81 5.87
CA ASP A 14 -24.21 -1.09 4.45
C ASP A 14 -23.55 -2.47 4.35
N ALA A 15 -24.27 -3.44 3.77
CA ALA A 15 -23.75 -4.78 3.61
C ALA A 15 -22.37 -4.65 2.99
N LEU A 16 -21.33 -4.92 3.79
CA LEU A 16 -19.95 -4.74 3.38
C LEU A 16 -19.81 -5.42 2.00
N PRO A 17 -19.30 -4.72 0.96
CA PRO A 17 -19.05 -5.37 -0.31
C PRO A 17 -18.26 -6.66 -0.04
N ALA A 18 -18.68 -7.77 -0.64
CA ALA A 18 -18.21 -9.10 -0.27
C ALA A 18 -16.68 -9.17 -0.40
N ILE A 19 -15.98 -9.03 0.72
CA ILE A 19 -14.55 -9.29 0.83
C ILE A 19 -14.43 -10.81 0.82
N GLU A 20 -13.83 -11.36 -0.23
CA GLU A 20 -13.44 -12.75 -0.22
C GLU A 20 -12.31 -12.92 0.80
N GLN A 21 -12.53 -13.78 1.78
CA GLN A 21 -11.54 -14.10 2.80
C GLN A 21 -11.03 -15.52 2.58
N GLN A 22 -9.71 -15.67 2.54
CA GLN A 22 -9.03 -16.96 2.42
C GLN A 22 -8.03 -17.12 3.56
N PHE A 23 -7.99 -18.30 4.16
CA PHE A 23 -7.07 -18.65 5.24
C PHE A 23 -6.13 -19.76 4.77
N PHE A 24 -4.83 -19.60 5.05
CA PHE A 24 -3.81 -20.59 4.73
C PHE A 24 -3.11 -21.01 6.01
N GLU A 25 -3.08 -22.32 6.25
CA GLU A 25 -2.28 -22.89 7.32
C GLU A 25 -0.83 -23.05 6.83
N THR A 26 0.12 -22.52 7.60
CA THR A 26 1.56 -22.64 7.28
C THR A 26 2.40 -22.41 8.52
N SER A 27 3.56 -23.04 8.63
CA SER A 27 4.50 -22.75 9.72
C SER A 27 4.99 -21.30 9.68
N GLN A 28 5.49 -20.77 10.81
CA GLN A 28 6.06 -19.42 10.85
C GLN A 28 7.17 -19.21 9.80
N HIS A 29 8.02 -20.21 9.58
CA HIS A 29 9.06 -20.18 8.54
C HIS A 29 8.49 -20.28 7.11
N GLY A 30 7.33 -20.90 6.94
CA GLY A 30 6.67 -21.08 5.64
C GLY A 30 5.88 -19.85 5.15
N LYS A 31 5.67 -18.84 6.02
CA LYS A 31 4.88 -17.65 5.66
C LYS A 31 5.52 -16.78 4.58
N ILE A 32 6.83 -16.52 4.63
CA ILE A 32 7.52 -15.72 3.60
C ILE A 32 7.46 -16.42 2.23
N PRO A 33 7.84 -17.70 2.10
CA PRO A 33 7.69 -18.42 0.83
C PRO A 33 6.25 -18.44 0.31
N LEU A 34 5.27 -18.62 1.20
CA LEU A 34 3.86 -18.58 0.83
C LEU A 34 3.43 -17.21 0.33
N LEU A 35 3.86 -16.13 1.00
CA LEU A 35 3.59 -14.76 0.57
C LEU A 35 4.15 -14.49 -0.82
N GLN A 36 5.41 -14.84 -1.05
CA GLN A 36 6.07 -14.65 -2.34
C GLN A 36 5.32 -15.38 -3.46
N LYS A 37 4.90 -16.63 -3.22
CA LYS A 37 4.09 -17.42 -4.16
C LYS A 37 2.76 -16.73 -4.46
N LEU A 38 2.02 -16.32 -3.44
CA LEU A 38 0.72 -15.68 -3.63
C LEU A 38 0.84 -14.34 -4.37
N LEU A 39 1.85 -13.53 -4.06
CA LEU A 39 2.13 -12.29 -4.80
C LEU A 39 2.49 -12.58 -6.27
N SER A 40 3.26 -13.64 -6.53
CA SER A 40 3.57 -14.07 -7.90
C SER A 40 2.34 -14.54 -8.68
N GLN A 41 1.41 -15.22 -8.02
CA GLN A 41 0.17 -15.72 -8.64
C GLN A 41 -0.83 -14.59 -8.89
N HIS A 42 -1.07 -13.73 -7.90
CA HIS A 42 -2.11 -12.71 -7.98
C HIS A 42 -1.65 -11.47 -8.75
N GLN A 43 -0.35 -11.14 -8.75
CA GLN A 43 0.18 -9.92 -9.36
C GLN A 43 -0.68 -8.68 -9.02
N PRO A 44 -0.90 -8.35 -7.73
CA PRO A 44 -1.78 -7.24 -7.36
C PRO A 44 -1.16 -5.89 -7.74
N ALA A 45 -1.94 -4.96 -8.29
CA ALA A 45 -1.50 -3.59 -8.55
C ALA A 45 -1.19 -2.85 -7.24
N SER A 46 -1.92 -3.14 -6.17
CA SER A 46 -1.67 -2.62 -4.82
C SER A 46 -2.00 -3.65 -3.74
N CYS A 47 -1.06 -3.87 -2.84
CA CYS A 47 -1.18 -4.82 -1.74
C CYS A 47 -0.68 -4.24 -0.42
N VAL A 48 -1.40 -4.48 0.67
CA VAL A 48 -0.89 -4.26 2.03
C VAL A 48 -0.70 -5.59 2.74
N VAL A 49 0.46 -5.77 3.35
CA VAL A 49 0.79 -6.91 4.21
C VAL A 49 0.87 -6.43 5.64
N PHE A 50 -0.01 -6.91 6.51
CA PHE A 50 -0.03 -6.57 7.92
C PHE A 50 0.81 -7.54 8.73
N CYS A 51 1.74 -7.00 9.52
CA CYS A 51 2.50 -7.73 10.54
C CYS A 51 2.20 -7.16 11.93
N ASN A 52 2.40 -7.96 12.96
CA ASN A 52 2.15 -7.55 14.34
C ASN A 52 3.33 -6.74 14.91
N THR A 53 4.57 -6.99 14.47
CA THR A 53 5.76 -6.28 14.96
C THR A 53 6.50 -5.52 13.87
N LYS A 54 7.21 -4.46 14.26
CA LYS A 54 8.07 -3.69 13.35
C LYS A 54 9.23 -4.51 12.77
N LYS A 55 9.74 -5.48 13.55
CA LYS A 55 10.84 -6.35 13.12
C LYS A 55 10.38 -7.26 11.99
N ASP A 56 9.18 -7.83 12.14
CA ASP A 56 8.58 -8.67 11.10
C ASP A 56 8.25 -7.85 9.86
N CYS A 57 7.75 -6.61 10.01
CA CYS A 57 7.56 -5.73 8.85
C CYS A 57 8.84 -5.54 8.05
N GLN A 58 9.97 -5.27 8.71
CA GLN A 58 11.24 -5.07 8.02
C GLN A 58 11.73 -6.37 7.38
N ALA A 59 11.71 -7.48 8.12
CA ALA A 59 12.15 -8.79 7.61
C ALA A 59 11.34 -9.26 6.39
N VAL A 60 10.01 -9.08 6.42
CA VAL A 60 9.14 -9.39 5.28
C VAL A 60 9.45 -8.47 4.11
N CYS A 61 9.59 -7.17 4.33
CA CYS A 61 9.93 -6.22 3.27
C CYS A 61 11.26 -6.55 2.58
N ASP A 62 12.30 -6.88 3.35
CA ASP A 62 13.61 -7.26 2.82
C ASP A 62 13.52 -8.53 1.97
N ALA A 63 12.86 -9.57 2.51
CA ALA A 63 12.69 -10.84 1.80
C ALA A 63 11.87 -10.71 0.50
N LEU A 64 10.89 -9.80 0.44
CA LEU A 64 10.16 -9.51 -0.79
C LEU A 64 11.04 -8.81 -1.82
N ASN A 65 11.81 -7.80 -1.40
CA ASN A 65 12.70 -7.07 -2.30
C ASN A 65 13.84 -7.95 -2.83
N ASP A 66 14.40 -8.85 -2.01
CA ASP A 66 15.40 -9.85 -2.42
C ASP A 66 14.85 -10.80 -3.49
N ALA A 67 13.54 -11.07 -3.47
CA ALA A 67 12.84 -11.84 -4.50
C ALA A 67 12.38 -11.02 -5.72
N GLY A 68 12.76 -9.74 -5.81
CA GLY A 68 12.34 -8.84 -6.89
C GLY A 68 10.87 -8.43 -6.80
N GLN A 69 10.26 -8.53 -5.63
CA GLN A 69 8.88 -8.12 -5.37
C GLN A 69 8.88 -6.76 -4.66
N SER A 70 8.50 -5.70 -5.40
CA SER A 70 8.67 -4.32 -4.95
C SER A 70 7.83 -4.01 -3.71
N ALA A 71 8.52 -3.86 -2.57
CA ALA A 71 7.91 -3.68 -1.26
C ALA A 71 8.51 -2.49 -0.49
N LEU A 72 7.68 -1.85 0.35
CA LEU A 72 8.10 -0.84 1.32
C LEU A 72 7.61 -1.21 2.72
N SER A 73 8.41 -0.92 3.75
CA SER A 73 8.02 -1.09 5.15
C SER A 73 7.42 0.21 5.71
N LEU A 74 6.44 0.07 6.61
CA LEU A 74 5.79 1.18 7.29
C LEU A 74 5.52 0.81 8.76
N HIS A 75 6.38 1.29 9.65
CA HIS A 75 6.33 1.00 11.08
C HIS A 75 6.73 2.22 11.94
N GLY A 76 6.66 2.08 13.25
CA GLY A 76 6.84 3.19 14.21
C GLY A 76 8.24 3.80 14.28
N ASP A 77 9.29 3.10 13.83
CA ASP A 77 10.66 3.61 13.85
C ASP A 77 10.97 4.60 12.71
N LEU A 78 10.08 4.74 11.73
CA LEU A 78 10.29 5.67 10.62
C LEU A 78 10.09 7.11 11.08
N GLU A 79 10.99 8.00 10.68
CA GLU A 79 10.76 9.43 10.86
C GLU A 79 9.55 9.88 10.03
N GLN A 80 8.89 10.96 10.45
CA GLN A 80 7.69 11.47 9.75
C GLN A 80 7.95 11.71 8.26
N ARG A 81 9.15 12.18 7.90
CA ARG A 81 9.54 12.41 6.50
C ARG A 81 9.64 11.11 5.70
N GLU A 82 10.18 10.05 6.29
CA GLU A 82 10.32 8.74 5.63
C GLU A 82 8.95 8.06 5.51
N ARG A 83 8.13 8.18 6.55
CA ARG A 83 6.72 7.79 6.54
C ARG A 83 5.95 8.44 5.40
N ASP A 84 6.04 9.77 5.26
CA ASP A 84 5.37 10.50 4.19
C ASP A 84 5.87 10.05 2.80
N GLN A 85 7.19 9.86 2.63
CA GLN A 85 7.76 9.38 1.37
C GLN A 85 7.30 7.96 1.01
N THR A 86 7.26 7.06 1.99
CA THR A 86 6.79 5.68 1.82
C THR A 86 5.35 5.66 1.31
N LEU A 87 4.47 6.45 1.93
CA LEU A 87 3.06 6.52 1.56
C LEU A 87 2.86 7.12 0.19
N VAL A 88 3.59 8.18 -0.14
CA VAL A 88 3.55 8.77 -1.47
C VAL A 88 4.02 7.78 -2.53
N ARG A 89 5.12 7.06 -2.29
CA ARG A 89 5.64 6.05 -3.22
C ARG A 89 4.65 4.93 -3.46
N PHE A 90 4.02 4.42 -2.40
CA PHE A 90 2.98 3.41 -2.52
C PHE A 90 1.76 3.93 -3.29
N ALA A 91 1.26 5.12 -2.93
CA ALA A 91 0.13 5.75 -3.63
C ALA A 91 0.42 6.10 -5.09
N ASN A 92 1.69 6.28 -5.45
CA ASN A 92 2.15 6.53 -6.81
C ASN A 92 2.38 5.25 -7.62
N GLY A 93 2.19 4.06 -7.03
CA GLY A 93 2.50 2.78 -7.68
C GLY A 93 4.01 2.55 -7.88
N SER A 94 4.85 3.25 -7.11
CA SER A 94 6.31 3.06 -7.09
C SER A 94 6.77 1.94 -6.17
N ALA A 95 5.83 1.33 -5.46
CA ALA A 95 5.93 0.02 -4.83
C ALA A 95 4.56 -0.63 -4.91
N ARG A 96 4.52 -1.96 -5.09
CA ARG A 96 3.26 -2.71 -5.21
C ARG A 96 2.81 -3.29 -3.87
N VAL A 97 3.75 -3.50 -2.96
CA VAL A 97 3.48 -4.02 -1.61
C VAL A 97 3.87 -2.99 -0.56
N LEU A 98 2.99 -2.77 0.41
CA LEU A 98 3.28 -2.01 1.62
C LEU A 98 3.15 -2.94 2.82
N VAL A 99 4.27 -3.21 3.49
CA VAL A 99 4.33 -4.04 4.70
C VAL A 99 4.21 -3.13 5.92
N ALA A 100 3.17 -3.30 6.74
CA ALA A 100 2.85 -2.35 7.79
C ALA A 100 2.41 -2.99 9.10
N THR A 101 2.64 -2.28 10.21
CA THR A 101 1.98 -2.57 11.49
C THR A 101 0.65 -1.84 11.60
N ASP A 102 -0.26 -2.33 12.44
CA ASP A 102 -1.56 -1.67 12.67
C ASP A 102 -1.42 -0.22 13.11
N VAL A 103 -0.51 0.04 14.05
CA VAL A 103 -0.27 1.38 14.59
C VAL A 103 0.17 2.32 13.47
N ALA A 104 1.08 1.86 12.62
CA ALA A 104 1.58 2.66 11.52
C ALA A 104 0.58 2.78 10.37
N ALA A 105 -0.33 1.82 10.20
CA ALA A 105 -1.37 1.86 9.17
C ALA A 105 -2.63 2.65 9.56
N ARG A 106 -2.86 2.88 10.86
CA ARG A 106 -4.01 3.65 11.36
C ARG A 106 -4.00 5.09 10.87
N GLY A 107 -5.18 5.62 10.57
CA GLY A 107 -5.38 6.99 10.09
C GLY A 107 -4.92 7.22 8.65
N LEU A 108 -4.47 6.19 7.94
CA LEU A 108 -4.06 6.31 6.55
C LEU A 108 -5.22 6.06 5.59
N ASP A 109 -5.30 6.89 4.55
CA ASP A 109 -6.24 6.72 3.45
C ASP A 109 -5.71 5.72 2.41
N ILE A 110 -5.26 4.55 2.89
CA ILE A 110 -4.87 3.42 2.06
C ILE A 110 -6.11 2.55 1.84
N LYS A 111 -7.01 3.04 1.00
CA LYS A 111 -8.28 2.37 0.67
C LYS A 111 -8.26 1.89 -0.77
N SER A 112 -9.16 0.97 -1.09
CA SER A 112 -9.32 0.40 -2.44
C SER A 112 -8.12 -0.40 -2.90
N LEU A 113 -7.49 -1.12 -1.97
CA LEU A 113 -6.44 -2.10 -2.28
C LEU A 113 -7.02 -3.29 -3.03
N GLU A 114 -6.23 -3.86 -3.94
CA GLU A 114 -6.60 -5.08 -4.65
C GLU A 114 -6.45 -6.32 -3.76
N LEU A 115 -5.41 -6.33 -2.92
CA LEU A 115 -5.12 -7.44 -2.00
C LEU A 115 -4.74 -6.92 -0.60
N VAL A 116 -5.34 -7.50 0.43
CA VAL A 116 -4.87 -7.38 1.82
C VAL A 116 -4.34 -8.74 2.27
N VAL A 117 -3.16 -8.77 2.88
CA VAL A 117 -2.60 -9.98 3.49
C VAL A 117 -2.37 -9.74 4.98
N ASN A 118 -2.95 -10.59 5.83
CA ASN A 118 -2.58 -10.72 7.23
C ASN A 118 -1.45 -11.75 7.32
N PHE A 119 -0.20 -11.28 7.37
CA PHE A 119 0.97 -12.15 7.53
C PHE A 119 0.95 -12.86 8.89
N GLU A 120 0.40 -12.19 9.89
CA GLU A 120 0.06 -12.74 11.19
C GLU A 120 -1.38 -12.36 11.50
N LEU A 121 -2.10 -13.27 12.17
CA LEU A 121 -3.46 -12.98 12.61
C LEU A 121 -3.43 -11.82 13.61
N ALA A 122 -4.39 -10.91 13.44
CA ALA A 122 -4.58 -9.81 14.37
C ALA A 122 -4.87 -10.36 15.78
N TRP A 123 -4.44 -9.63 16.80
CA TRP A 123 -4.68 -9.99 18.19
C TRP A 123 -6.16 -9.94 18.57
N ASP A 124 -6.92 -9.07 17.90
CA ASP A 124 -8.33 -8.81 18.16
C ASP A 124 -9.14 -8.86 16.85
N PRO A 125 -10.35 -9.43 16.85
CA PRO A 125 -11.21 -9.50 15.65
C PRO A 125 -11.59 -8.13 15.07
N GLU A 126 -11.75 -7.08 15.89
CA GLU A 126 -12.02 -5.73 15.38
C GLU A 126 -10.83 -5.20 14.57
N VAL A 127 -9.61 -5.51 14.99
CA VAL A 127 -8.40 -5.16 14.23
C VAL A 127 -8.38 -5.93 12.91
N HIS A 128 -8.74 -7.21 12.90
CA HIS A 128 -8.87 -8.00 11.67
C HIS A 128 -9.86 -7.35 10.69
N VAL A 129 -11.05 -6.97 11.15
CA VAL A 129 -12.07 -6.27 10.33
C VAL A 129 -11.51 -4.96 9.76
N HIS A 130 -10.79 -4.17 10.56
CA HIS A 130 -10.17 -2.93 10.10
C HIS A 130 -9.05 -3.13 9.06
N ARG A 131 -8.31 -4.25 9.15
CA ARG A 131 -7.28 -4.62 8.17
C ARG A 131 -7.92 -5.02 6.85
N ILE A 132 -8.85 -5.97 6.86
CA ILE A 132 -9.49 -6.44 5.63
C ILE A 132 -10.36 -5.36 4.99
N GLY A 133 -10.95 -4.45 5.77
CA GLY A 133 -11.71 -3.29 5.28
C GLY A 133 -10.90 -2.24 4.51
N ARG A 134 -9.59 -2.48 4.28
CA ARG A 134 -8.74 -1.70 3.37
C ARG A 134 -8.92 -2.10 1.90
N THR A 135 -9.48 -3.26 1.63
CA THR A 135 -9.95 -3.69 0.30
C THR A 135 -11.47 -3.51 0.18
N ALA A 136 -12.05 -3.89 -0.97
CA ALA A 136 -13.48 -3.86 -1.30
C ALA A 136 -14.16 -2.50 -1.00
N ARG A 137 -13.88 -1.47 -1.81
CA ARG A 137 -14.61 -0.20 -1.77
C ARG A 137 -14.99 0.23 -3.19
N ALA A 138 -16.03 1.07 -3.30
CA ALA A 138 -16.56 1.61 -4.56
C ALA A 138 -17.12 0.57 -5.54
N GLY A 139 -17.78 -0.48 -5.04
CA GLY A 139 -18.49 -1.47 -5.86
C GLY A 139 -17.64 -2.62 -6.42
N ASN A 140 -16.33 -2.65 -6.11
CA ASN A 140 -15.45 -3.76 -6.48
C ASN A 140 -15.35 -4.80 -5.34
N SER A 141 -15.22 -6.07 -5.71
CA SER A 141 -14.84 -7.13 -4.77
C SER A 141 -13.39 -6.92 -4.30
N GLY A 142 -13.09 -7.37 -3.10
CA GLY A 142 -11.75 -7.31 -2.52
C GLY A 142 -11.31 -8.68 -2.04
N LEU A 143 -10.01 -8.96 -2.09
CA LEU A 143 -9.43 -10.21 -1.58
C LEU A 143 -8.63 -9.93 -0.31
N ALA A 144 -8.93 -10.70 0.74
CA ALA A 144 -8.18 -10.71 1.99
C ALA A 144 -7.65 -12.12 2.27
N ILE A 145 -6.33 -12.25 2.36
CA ILE A 145 -5.65 -13.49 2.67
C ILE A 145 -5.10 -13.43 4.10
N SER A 146 -5.29 -14.48 4.88
CA SER A 146 -4.74 -14.59 6.23
C SER A 146 -3.89 -15.84 6.38
N PHE A 147 -2.71 -15.70 6.95
CA PHE A 147 -1.88 -16.84 7.33
C PHE A 147 -2.14 -17.21 8.79
N CYS A 148 -2.17 -18.51 9.05
CA CYS A 148 -2.28 -19.04 10.39
C CYS A 148 -1.15 -20.04 10.62
N ALA A 149 -0.23 -19.72 11.53
CA ALA A 149 0.66 -20.71 12.10
C ALA A 149 -0.04 -21.53 13.20
N PRO A 150 0.45 -22.74 13.54
CA PRO A 150 -0.14 -23.56 14.61
C PRO A 150 -0.29 -22.80 15.94
N GLU A 151 0.66 -21.91 16.26
CA GLU A 151 0.64 -21.07 17.46
C GLU A 151 -0.45 -19.98 17.42
N GLU A 152 -1.07 -19.76 16.27
CA GLU A 152 -2.14 -18.79 16.04
C GLU A 152 -3.52 -19.46 15.95
N ALA A 153 -3.61 -20.79 16.03
CA ALA A 153 -4.87 -21.53 15.87
C ALA A 153 -5.96 -21.09 16.87
N GLN A 154 -5.58 -20.80 18.12
CA GLN A 154 -6.52 -20.27 19.10
C GLN A 154 -7.06 -18.89 18.69
N ARG A 155 -6.22 -18.02 18.12
CA ARG A 155 -6.65 -16.71 17.59
C ARG A 155 -7.60 -16.87 16.41
N ALA A 156 -7.33 -17.84 15.52
CA ALA A 156 -8.23 -18.15 14.41
C ALA A 156 -9.63 -18.59 14.90
N ASN A 157 -9.70 -19.44 15.92
CA ASN A 157 -10.97 -19.89 16.50
C ASN A 157 -11.76 -18.73 17.12
N ILE A 158 -11.11 -17.89 17.93
CA ILE A 158 -11.74 -16.70 18.53
C ILE A 158 -12.28 -15.76 17.44
N LEU A 159 -11.49 -15.55 16.37
CA LEU A 159 -11.89 -14.73 15.23
C LEU A 159 -13.12 -15.32 14.53
N ALA A 160 -13.15 -16.63 14.30
CA ALA A 160 -14.28 -17.32 13.68
C ALA A 160 -15.56 -17.20 14.53
N GLU A 161 -15.44 -17.40 15.84
CA GLU A 161 -16.57 -17.30 16.79
C GLU A 161 -17.12 -15.88 16.88
N MET A 162 -16.25 -14.89 17.12
CA MET A 162 -16.68 -13.49 17.33
C MET A 162 -17.26 -12.86 16.07
N LEU A 163 -16.73 -13.22 14.90
CA LEU A 163 -17.25 -12.73 13.63
C LEU A 163 -18.33 -13.66 13.04
N GLN A 164 -18.73 -14.70 13.77
CA GLN A 164 -19.74 -15.70 13.37
C GLN A 164 -19.53 -16.23 11.95
N LEU A 165 -18.27 -16.50 11.60
CA LEU A 165 -17.87 -16.90 10.25
C LEU A 165 -17.23 -18.28 10.24
N LYS A 166 -17.47 -19.00 9.14
CA LYS A 166 -16.71 -20.21 8.84
C LYS A 166 -15.46 -19.81 8.07
N LEU A 167 -14.29 -20.08 8.63
CA LEU A 167 -13.01 -19.82 7.96
C LEU A 167 -12.90 -20.66 6.69
N ASN A 168 -12.63 -19.98 5.57
CA ASN A 168 -12.38 -20.63 4.29
C ASN A 168 -10.89 -21.01 4.19
N TRP A 169 -10.57 -22.23 4.62
CA TRP A 169 -9.22 -22.78 4.54
C TRP A 169 -8.91 -23.23 3.11
N VAL A 170 -7.83 -22.68 2.55
CA VAL A 170 -7.37 -22.94 1.19
C VAL A 170 -6.01 -23.62 1.23
N ASN A 171 -5.80 -24.59 0.35
CA ASN A 171 -4.50 -25.23 0.19
C ASN A 171 -3.49 -24.24 -0.39
N ALA A 172 -2.28 -24.22 0.18
CA ALA A 172 -1.19 -23.43 -0.37
C ALA A 172 -0.98 -23.75 -1.86
N PRO A 173 -0.68 -22.75 -2.70
CA PRO A 173 -0.31 -23.01 -4.09
C PRO A 173 0.88 -23.98 -4.12
N GLY A 174 0.89 -24.85 -5.12
CA GLY A 174 1.94 -25.85 -5.31
C GLY A 174 3.33 -25.22 -5.55
N ASN A 175 4.21 -25.97 -6.19
CA ASN A 175 5.50 -25.42 -6.60
C ASN A 175 5.31 -24.52 -7.82
N ILE A 176 5.19 -23.21 -7.56
CA ILE A 176 5.27 -22.16 -8.57
C ILE A 176 6.60 -21.42 -8.44
N SER A 177 7.14 -20.98 -9.58
CA SER A 177 8.32 -20.11 -9.60
C SER A 177 7.94 -18.75 -9.03
N ILE A 178 8.84 -18.18 -8.23
CA ILE A 178 8.68 -16.81 -7.75
C ILE A 178 8.90 -15.86 -8.93
N ALA A 179 7.84 -15.16 -9.32
CA ALA A 179 7.87 -14.11 -10.31
C ALA A 179 8.10 -12.75 -9.64
N PRO A 180 8.90 -11.85 -10.28
CA PRO A 180 9.03 -10.47 -9.83
C PRO A 180 7.68 -9.77 -9.76
N LEU A 181 7.60 -8.78 -8.87
CA LEU A 181 6.46 -7.88 -8.74
C LEU A 181 6.97 -6.45 -8.94
N ALA A 182 7.34 -6.14 -10.18
CA ALA A 182 7.94 -4.85 -10.53
C ALA A 182 6.90 -3.72 -10.43
N ALA A 183 7.32 -2.59 -9.84
CA ALA A 183 6.53 -1.36 -9.84
C ALA A 183 6.54 -0.72 -11.23
N GLU A 184 5.38 -0.33 -11.75
CA GLU A 184 5.28 0.32 -13.07
C GLU A 184 5.78 1.78 -13.06
N MET A 185 5.66 2.42 -11.90
CA MET A 185 5.99 3.82 -11.70
C MET A 185 7.25 3.96 -10.86
N ALA A 186 7.87 5.11 -10.95
CA ALA A 186 8.89 5.60 -10.03
C ALA A 186 8.48 6.98 -9.53
N THR A 187 8.92 7.36 -8.32
CA THR A 187 8.57 8.65 -7.73
C THR A 187 9.77 9.59 -7.74
N LEU A 188 9.60 10.76 -8.35
CA LEU A 188 10.53 11.88 -8.22
C LEU A 188 10.09 12.77 -7.06
N CYS A 189 11.06 13.19 -6.25
CA CYS A 189 10.90 14.21 -5.22
C CYS A 189 11.61 15.49 -5.67
N ILE A 190 10.83 16.55 -5.85
CA ILE A 190 11.27 17.87 -6.30
C ILE A 190 11.23 18.81 -5.10
N ASP A 191 12.32 19.51 -4.84
CA ASP A 191 12.36 20.54 -3.81
C ASP A 191 11.61 21.79 -4.27
N GLY A 192 10.84 22.37 -3.35
CA GLY A 192 9.83 23.37 -3.66
C GLY A 192 8.45 22.75 -3.70
N GLY A 193 7.50 23.36 -3.00
CA GLY A 193 6.12 22.89 -2.89
C GLY A 193 5.16 24.06 -2.79
N LYS A 194 4.13 23.96 -1.96
CA LYS A 194 3.17 25.06 -1.73
C LYS A 194 3.86 26.36 -1.32
N LYS A 195 4.89 26.29 -0.47
CA LYS A 195 5.68 27.47 -0.03
C LYS A 195 6.42 28.16 -1.20
N ALA A 196 6.80 27.39 -2.23
CA ALA A 196 7.38 27.91 -3.45
C ALA A 196 6.32 28.35 -4.49
N LYS A 197 5.02 28.30 -4.13
CA LYS A 197 3.87 28.52 -5.01
C LYS A 197 3.86 27.57 -6.21
N MET A 198 4.36 26.35 -6.05
CA MET A 198 4.36 25.31 -7.09
C MET A 198 2.98 24.65 -7.15
N ARG A 199 2.48 24.43 -8.37
CA ARG A 199 1.21 23.75 -8.66
C ARG A 199 1.44 22.49 -9.49
N PRO A 200 0.52 21.52 -9.49
CA PRO A 200 0.64 20.32 -10.33
C PRO A 200 0.88 20.64 -11.81
N GLY A 201 0.18 21.65 -12.36
CA GLY A 201 0.35 22.08 -13.76
C GLY A 201 1.74 22.63 -14.08
N ASP A 202 2.44 23.24 -13.11
CA ASP A 202 3.80 23.73 -13.31
C ASP A 202 4.77 22.55 -13.52
N VAL A 203 4.59 21.46 -12.75
CA VAL A 203 5.42 20.25 -12.85
C VAL A 203 5.08 19.46 -14.09
N LEU A 204 3.79 19.32 -14.41
CA LEU A 204 3.34 18.67 -15.63
C LEU A 204 3.91 19.39 -16.87
N GLY A 205 3.79 20.71 -16.94
CA GLY A 205 4.30 21.50 -18.05
C GLY A 205 5.81 21.40 -18.23
N ALA A 206 6.58 21.33 -17.15
CA ALA A 206 8.02 21.10 -17.23
C ALA A 206 8.36 19.70 -17.77
N LEU A 207 7.60 18.67 -17.40
CA LEU A 207 7.82 17.29 -17.83
C LEU A 207 7.37 17.03 -19.28
N THR A 208 6.26 17.61 -19.71
CA THR A 208 5.69 17.36 -21.05
C THR A 208 6.13 18.40 -22.09
N GLY A 209 6.29 19.66 -21.68
CA GLY A 209 6.73 20.75 -22.56
C GLY A 209 8.25 20.74 -22.74
N ASP A 210 8.97 21.16 -21.70
CA ASP A 210 10.42 21.39 -21.80
C ASP A 210 11.22 20.10 -22.04
N ILE A 211 10.78 18.98 -21.43
CA ILE A 211 11.47 17.67 -21.47
C ILE A 211 10.91 16.78 -22.60
N GLY A 212 9.69 17.03 -23.05
CA GLY A 212 9.02 16.26 -24.10
C GLY A 212 8.67 14.82 -23.69
N LEU A 213 8.22 14.60 -22.45
CA LEU A 213 7.61 13.32 -22.07
C LEU A 213 6.14 13.26 -22.49
N ASP A 214 5.63 12.06 -22.74
CA ASP A 214 4.21 11.86 -22.95
C ASP A 214 3.45 12.10 -21.63
N GLY A 215 2.31 12.78 -21.71
CA GLY A 215 1.43 12.95 -20.55
C GLY A 215 0.95 11.62 -19.98
N ALA A 216 0.84 10.57 -20.81
CA ALA A 216 0.50 9.21 -20.38
C ALA A 216 1.59 8.55 -19.51
N ASP A 217 2.83 9.04 -19.56
CA ASP A 217 3.91 8.57 -18.72
C ASP A 217 3.94 9.25 -17.34
N ILE A 218 3.13 10.29 -17.15
CA ILE A 218 3.07 11.09 -15.91
C ILE A 218 1.85 10.68 -15.10
N GLY A 219 2.09 10.15 -13.91
CA GLY A 219 1.04 9.80 -12.97
C GLY A 219 0.71 10.93 -11.99
N LYS A 220 0.28 10.54 -10.79
CA LYS A 220 -0.15 11.46 -9.75
C LYS A 220 0.95 12.47 -9.38
N ILE A 221 0.56 13.74 -9.30
CA ILE A 221 1.41 14.84 -8.80
C ILE A 221 0.86 15.31 -7.45
N THR A 222 1.63 15.10 -6.39
CA THR A 222 1.25 15.45 -5.02
C THR A 222 2.11 16.59 -4.50
N VAL A 223 1.48 17.72 -4.15
CA VAL A 223 2.18 18.93 -3.70
C VAL A 223 2.10 19.05 -2.18
N HIS A 224 3.25 18.89 -1.52
CA HIS A 224 3.44 19.12 -0.09
C HIS A 224 3.92 20.56 0.17
N PRO A 225 4.01 21.01 1.45
CA PRO A 225 4.50 22.36 1.75
C PRO A 225 5.89 22.68 1.21
N ALA A 226 6.83 21.73 1.35
CA ALA A 226 8.25 21.91 1.01
C ALA A 226 8.69 21.15 -0.27
N HIS A 227 7.94 20.14 -0.69
CA HIS A 227 8.30 19.27 -1.80
C HIS A 227 7.10 19.02 -2.72
N VAL A 228 7.37 18.65 -3.97
CA VAL A 228 6.42 18.01 -4.86
C VAL A 228 6.90 16.60 -5.16
N TYR A 229 5.97 15.66 -5.16
CA TYR A 229 6.20 14.30 -5.61
C TYR A 229 5.44 14.06 -6.91
N VAL A 230 6.09 13.46 -7.89
CA VAL A 230 5.46 13.09 -9.16
C VAL A 230 5.78 11.64 -9.49
N ALA A 231 4.74 10.88 -9.78
CA ALA A 231 4.87 9.54 -10.35
C ALA A 231 5.21 9.66 -11.83
N VAL A 232 6.19 8.90 -12.30
CA VAL A 232 6.57 8.78 -13.71
C VAL A 232 6.77 7.30 -14.06
N ARG A 233 6.46 6.87 -15.28
CA ARG A 233 6.76 5.49 -15.72
C ARG A 233 8.22 5.16 -15.51
N GLN A 234 8.52 3.94 -15.04
CA GLN A 234 9.90 3.46 -14.85
C GLN A 234 10.78 3.67 -16.09
N SER A 235 10.24 3.41 -17.28
CA SER A 235 10.94 3.54 -18.57
C SER A 235 11.50 4.95 -18.82
N VAL A 236 10.82 6.00 -18.35
CA VAL A 236 11.23 7.40 -18.54
C VAL A 236 11.77 8.05 -17.27
N ALA A 237 11.74 7.37 -16.12
CA ALA A 237 12.07 7.94 -14.83
C ALA A 237 13.50 8.53 -14.77
N HIS A 238 14.48 7.82 -15.33
CA HIS A 238 15.86 8.30 -15.37
C HIS A 238 16.03 9.52 -16.27
N LYS A 239 15.36 9.55 -17.44
CA LYS A 239 15.34 10.70 -18.35
C LYS A 239 14.72 11.92 -17.66
N ALA A 240 13.55 11.73 -17.05
CA ALA A 240 12.83 12.77 -16.30
C ALA A 240 13.70 13.36 -15.18
N TRP A 241 14.31 12.50 -14.35
CA TRP A 241 15.19 12.91 -13.27
C TRP A 241 16.38 13.74 -13.77
N LYS A 242 17.10 13.23 -14.79
CA LYS A 242 18.31 13.86 -15.30
C LYS A 242 18.02 15.23 -15.92
N GLN A 243 16.94 15.35 -16.69
CA GLN A 243 16.58 16.62 -17.32
C GLN A 243 16.04 17.63 -16.31
N LEU A 244 15.22 17.21 -15.34
CA LEU A 244 14.77 18.12 -14.29
C LEU A 244 15.90 18.61 -13.39
N GLN A 245 16.97 17.82 -13.22
CA GLN A 245 18.13 18.25 -12.42
C GLN A 245 18.85 19.47 -13.03
N GLY A 246 18.90 19.55 -14.37
CA GLY A 246 19.46 20.69 -15.11
C GLY A 246 18.43 21.74 -15.52
N GLY A 247 17.14 21.44 -15.34
CA GLY A 247 16.02 22.27 -15.77
C GLY A 247 15.57 23.32 -14.75
N LYS A 248 14.55 24.07 -15.14
CA LYS A 248 13.85 25.03 -14.27
C LYS A 248 12.38 24.71 -14.25
N ILE A 249 11.77 24.71 -13.07
CA ILE A 249 10.32 24.69 -12.94
C ILE A 249 9.90 26.10 -12.55
N LYS A 250 9.02 26.72 -13.35
CA LYS A 250 8.58 28.10 -13.13
C LYS A 250 9.76 29.10 -13.06
N GLY A 251 10.75 28.90 -13.94
CA GLY A 251 11.95 29.74 -13.99
C GLY A 251 12.92 29.60 -12.80
N LYS A 252 12.67 28.68 -11.86
CA LYS A 252 13.54 28.40 -10.70
C LYS A 252 14.22 27.05 -10.82
N THR A 253 15.49 27.00 -10.45
CA THR A 253 16.23 25.74 -10.31
C THR A 253 15.71 24.99 -9.08
N CYS A 254 15.40 23.71 -9.24
CA CYS A 254 14.95 22.83 -8.17
C CYS A 254 15.86 21.61 -8.08
N ARG A 255 16.14 21.17 -6.85
CA ARG A 255 16.83 19.90 -6.65
C ARG A 255 15.83 18.77 -6.81
N VAL A 256 16.20 17.76 -7.59
CA VAL A 256 15.33 16.60 -7.85
C VAL A 256 16.04 15.31 -7.47
N ARG A 257 15.31 14.43 -6.79
CA ARG A 257 15.76 13.11 -6.35
C ARG A 257 14.81 12.06 -6.90
N LEU A 258 15.35 11.03 -7.53
CA LEU A 258 14.60 9.79 -7.78
C LEU A 258 14.59 8.98 -6.49
N LEU A 259 13.41 8.72 -5.93
CA LEU A 259 13.28 7.91 -4.73
C LEU A 259 13.49 6.43 -5.12
N LYS A 260 14.46 5.78 -4.46
CA LYS A 260 14.78 4.36 -4.63
C LYS A 260 14.15 3.54 -3.53
#